data_AF-A0A1R1B0B0-F1
#
_entry.id   AF-A0A1R1B0B0-F1
#
_cell.length_a   1.000
_cell.length_b   1.000
_cell.length_c   1.000
_cell.angle_alpha   90.00
_cell.angle_beta   90.00
_cell.angle_gamma   90.00
#
_symmetry.space_group_name_H-M   'P 1'
#
loop_
_entity.id
_entity.type
_entity.pdbx_description
1 polymer ?
#
loop_
_entity_poly.entity_id
_entity_poly.type
_entity_poly.pdbx_seq_one_letter_code
_entity_poly.pdbx_strand_id
1 'polypeptide(L)'
;MPIRLSGIASGLDTDSMIKELMKAERIPVNKLLQKKQTMEWKVESYTSFNLKFSTLRESVSSLRFSGGWNKSDGNGNTVRLSTDEIIAKAKDFVSKYNDTISSISGALTEKVNRGFQPLTSEEKAALSETDIKNWETKAKSGILRNDDALKSALSALKGLTSAVVSGVDPEFDTLGEIGITTPKYIVGASSETNSKLILDENKLREAIEKNPEAVISLFSAQGTDPQGKGIFQRAYDAMNTAVASVTRKISGGNVTSMGLIYQMNKIDNKVEFKNEQLNKREDRYYQMFAAMEKAISQSNAQSSWLSQQFA
;
A
#
# COMPACT_ATOMS: atom_id res chain seq x y z
N MET A 1 33.72 29.14 7.91
CA MET A 1 33.51 29.21 6.45
C MET A 1 34.49 30.23 5.90
N PRO A 2 35.36 29.89 4.93
CA PRO A 2 36.19 30.89 4.27
C PRO A 2 35.29 31.82 3.44
N ILE A 3 35.67 33.09 3.37
CA ILE A 3 34.94 34.15 2.65
C ILE A 3 34.89 33.77 1.17
N ARG A 4 33.68 33.59 0.64
CA ARG A 4 33.39 33.26 -0.77
C ARG A 4 33.30 34.58 -1.54
N LEU A 5 34.39 34.98 -2.20
CA LEU A 5 34.41 36.15 -3.09
C LEU A 5 34.08 35.65 -4.49
N SER A 6 32.84 35.86 -4.94
CA SER A 6 32.38 35.50 -6.28
C SER A 6 32.71 36.61 -7.28
N GLY A 7 33.31 36.26 -8.43
CA GLY A 7 33.19 37.00 -9.69
C GLY A 7 33.95 38.33 -9.80
N ILE A 8 34.79 38.70 -8.82
CA ILE A 8 35.38 40.05 -8.78
C ILE A 8 36.35 40.31 -9.95
N ALA A 9 37.07 39.29 -10.43
CA ALA A 9 38.07 39.45 -11.49
C ALA A 9 37.54 39.19 -12.91
N SER A 10 36.49 38.37 -13.06
CA SER A 10 35.97 37.89 -14.35
C SER A 10 34.56 38.40 -14.70
N GLY A 11 33.81 38.90 -13.70
CA GLY A 11 32.39 39.24 -13.86
C GLY A 11 31.46 38.03 -13.99
N LEU A 12 31.95 36.80 -13.81
CA LEU A 12 31.15 35.57 -13.92
C LEU A 12 30.43 35.26 -12.61
N ASP A 13 29.15 34.88 -12.69
CA ASP A 13 28.37 34.36 -11.56
C ASP A 13 28.75 32.89 -11.28
N THR A 14 29.89 32.71 -10.62
CA THR A 14 30.44 31.39 -10.28
C THR A 14 29.50 30.59 -9.38
N ASP A 15 28.78 31.24 -8.46
CA ASP A 15 27.81 30.60 -7.58
C ASP A 15 26.64 29.99 -8.37
N SER A 16 26.11 30.71 -9.36
CA SER A 16 25.05 30.18 -10.23
C SER A 16 25.55 29.02 -11.09
N MET A 17 26.74 29.15 -11.69
CA MET A 17 27.34 28.06 -12.49
C MET A 17 27.57 26.80 -11.66
N ILE A 18 28.11 26.93 -10.44
CA ILE A 18 28.31 25.79 -9.54
C ILE A 18 26.97 25.17 -9.16
N LYS A 19 25.94 25.97 -8.87
CA LYS A 19 24.59 25.45 -8.61
C LYS A 19 24.05 24.65 -9.81
N GLU A 20 24.25 25.11 -11.04
CA GLU A 20 23.84 24.39 -12.25
C GLU A 20 24.59 23.07 -12.43
N LEU A 21 25.92 23.07 -12.22
CA LEU A 21 26.72 21.85 -12.23
C LEU A 21 26.23 20.86 -11.15
N MET A 22 25.97 21.36 -9.94
CA MET A 22 25.48 20.55 -8.83
C MET A 22 24.06 20.00 -9.06
N LYS A 23 23.18 20.71 -9.78
CA LYS A 23 21.87 20.19 -10.18
C LYS A 23 22.00 18.92 -11.01
N ALA A 24 22.88 18.90 -12.00
CA ALA A 24 23.13 17.71 -12.82
C ALA A 24 23.69 16.55 -11.97
N GLU A 25 24.59 16.87 -11.04
CA GLU A 25 25.21 15.88 -10.15
C GLU A 25 24.22 15.29 -9.12
N ARG A 26 23.17 16.03 -8.75
CA ARG A 26 22.12 15.58 -7.83
C ARG A 26 21.10 14.62 -8.44
N ILE A 27 21.02 14.51 -9.78
CA ILE A 27 20.10 13.58 -10.49
C ILE A 27 20.10 12.15 -9.90
N PRO A 28 21.25 11.46 -9.69
CA PRO A 28 21.26 10.12 -9.10
C PRO A 28 20.72 10.06 -7.67
N VAL A 29 20.90 11.12 -6.87
CA VAL A 29 20.34 11.19 -5.51
C VAL A 29 18.82 11.39 -5.59
N ASN A 30 18.35 12.29 -6.44
CA ASN A 30 16.92 12.51 -6.65
C ASN A 30 16.20 11.23 -7.08
N LYS A 31 16.79 10.45 -8.00
CA LYS A 31 16.24 9.13 -8.39
C LYS A 31 16.15 8.14 -7.22
N LEU A 32 17.12 8.16 -6.29
CA LEU A 32 17.07 7.32 -5.10
C LEU A 32 15.96 7.77 -4.14
N LEU A 33 15.82 9.07 -3.92
CA LEU A 33 14.76 9.65 -3.09
C LEU A 33 13.37 9.35 -3.68
N GLN A 34 13.19 9.48 -4.99
CA GLN A 34 11.95 9.12 -5.67
C GLN A 34 11.65 7.61 -5.52
N LYS A 35 12.66 6.76 -5.64
CA LYS A 35 12.50 5.32 -5.39
C LYS A 35 12.07 5.04 -3.95
N LYS A 36 12.66 5.73 -2.97
CA LYS A 36 12.26 5.63 -1.56
C LYS A 36 10.81 6.06 -1.36
N GLN A 37 10.44 7.23 -1.89
CA GLN A 37 9.07 7.74 -1.80
C GLN A 37 8.04 6.76 -2.36
N THR A 38 8.36 6.10 -3.48
CA THR A 38 7.50 5.04 -4.04
C THR A 38 7.37 3.85 -3.08
N MET A 39 8.44 3.45 -2.40
CA MET A 39 8.40 2.38 -1.40
C MET A 39 7.59 2.78 -0.18
N GLU A 40 7.69 4.03 0.28
CA GLU A 40 6.87 4.57 1.37
C GLU A 40 5.37 4.51 1.02
N TRP A 41 4.99 4.95 -0.18
CA TRP A 41 3.60 4.83 -0.65
C TRP A 41 3.11 3.39 -0.75
N LYS A 42 3.99 2.44 -1.09
CA LYS A 42 3.66 1.00 -1.01
C LYS A 42 3.42 0.56 0.43
N VAL A 43 4.24 1.00 1.38
CA VAL A 43 4.05 0.70 2.81
C VAL A 43 2.74 1.30 3.33
N GLU A 44 2.41 2.54 2.97
CA GLU A 44 1.12 3.18 3.28
C GLU A 44 -0.05 2.34 2.75
N SER A 45 0.03 1.95 1.46
CA SER A 45 -1.01 1.15 0.81
C SER A 45 -1.18 -0.20 1.50
N TYR A 46 -0.09 -0.92 1.77
CA TYR A 46 -0.12 -2.19 2.49
C TYR A 46 -0.66 -2.04 3.91
N THR A 47 -0.32 -0.96 4.62
CA THR A 47 -0.85 -0.70 5.96
C THR A 47 -2.37 -0.48 5.92
N SER A 48 -2.86 0.26 4.91
CA SER A 48 -4.31 0.43 4.71
C SER A 48 -5.04 -0.89 4.44
N PHE A 49 -4.41 -1.81 3.69
CA PHE A 49 -4.96 -3.15 3.45
C PHE A 49 -4.93 -4.01 4.71
N ASN A 50 -3.86 -3.95 5.50
CA ASN A 50 -3.79 -4.61 6.80
C ASN A 50 -4.95 -4.19 7.72
N LEU A 51 -5.29 -2.89 7.73
CA LEU A 51 -6.43 -2.38 8.48
C LEU A 51 -7.75 -2.96 7.95
N LYS A 52 -7.96 -2.96 6.62
CA LYS A 52 -9.16 -3.56 6.00
C LYS A 52 -9.30 -5.06 6.33
N PHE A 53 -8.23 -5.82 6.22
CA PHE A 53 -8.23 -7.25 6.57
C PHE A 53 -8.49 -7.46 8.06
N SER A 54 -7.93 -6.62 8.92
CA SER A 54 -8.20 -6.66 10.36
C SER A 54 -9.66 -6.34 10.65
N THR A 55 -10.26 -5.34 10.00
CA THR A 55 -11.69 -5.01 10.16
C THR A 55 -12.60 -6.18 9.79
N LEU A 56 -12.33 -6.85 8.66
CA LEU A 56 -13.09 -8.04 8.27
C LEU A 56 -12.85 -9.21 9.25
N ARG A 57 -11.60 -9.44 9.65
CA ARG A 57 -11.26 -10.44 10.68
C ARG A 57 -12.03 -10.21 11.97
N GLU A 58 -12.07 -8.98 12.48
CA GLU A 58 -12.74 -8.66 13.72
C GLU A 58 -14.27 -8.83 13.61
N SER A 59 -14.87 -8.51 12.45
CA SER A 59 -16.31 -8.73 12.25
C SER A 59 -16.74 -10.20 12.38
N VAL A 60 -15.84 -11.14 12.08
CA VAL A 60 -16.12 -12.58 12.18
C VAL A 60 -15.50 -13.22 13.42
N SER A 61 -14.70 -12.48 14.20
CA SER A 61 -13.83 -13.02 15.26
C SER A 61 -14.61 -13.67 16.42
N SER A 62 -15.72 -13.05 16.85
CA SER A 62 -16.61 -13.64 17.86
C SER A 62 -17.61 -14.62 17.24
N LEU A 63 -18.13 -14.30 16.05
CA LEU A 63 -19.15 -15.07 15.35
C LEU A 63 -18.64 -16.44 14.85
N ARG A 64 -17.31 -16.61 14.74
CA ARG A 64 -16.73 -17.92 14.45
C ARG A 64 -17.00 -18.95 15.54
N PHE A 65 -17.45 -18.54 16.72
CA PHE A 65 -17.83 -19.44 17.81
C PHE A 65 -19.34 -19.42 18.03
N SER A 66 -19.90 -20.55 18.46
CA SER A 66 -21.32 -20.67 18.81
C SER A 66 -21.75 -19.63 19.87
N GLY A 67 -20.89 -19.36 20.85
CA GLY A 67 -21.14 -18.34 21.88
C GLY A 67 -21.30 -16.91 21.32
N GLY A 68 -20.74 -16.61 20.14
CA GLY A 68 -20.91 -15.32 19.47
C GLY A 68 -22.33 -15.06 18.94
N TRP A 69 -23.17 -16.10 18.92
CA TRP A 69 -24.57 -16.04 18.47
C TRP A 69 -25.57 -15.95 19.63
N ASN A 70 -25.07 -15.65 20.82
CA ASN A 70 -25.88 -15.45 22.02
C ASN A 70 -25.68 -14.04 22.59
N LYS A 71 -26.71 -13.55 23.29
CA LYS A 71 -26.72 -12.28 24.03
C LYS A 71 -27.22 -12.49 25.46
N SER A 72 -26.93 -11.52 26.33
CA SER A 72 -27.55 -11.48 27.67
C SER A 72 -28.98 -10.94 27.56
N ASP A 73 -29.92 -11.55 28.29
CA ASP A 73 -31.32 -11.12 28.37
C ASP A 73 -31.55 -9.95 29.35
N GLY A 74 -30.48 -9.39 29.93
CA GLY A 74 -30.56 -8.33 30.94
C GLY A 74 -30.81 -8.83 32.37
N ASN A 75 -31.21 -10.09 32.53
CA ASN A 75 -31.39 -10.77 33.82
C ASN A 75 -30.24 -11.72 34.16
N GLY A 76 -29.17 -11.69 33.35
CA GLY A 76 -27.99 -12.54 33.52
C GLY A 76 -28.09 -13.91 32.82
N ASN A 77 -29.18 -14.20 32.10
CA ASN A 77 -29.27 -15.41 31.31
C ASN A 77 -28.75 -15.18 29.90
N THR A 78 -28.25 -16.26 29.28
CA THR A 78 -27.79 -16.25 27.89
C THR A 78 -28.92 -16.73 26.99
N VAL A 79 -29.34 -15.89 26.04
CA VAL A 79 -30.36 -16.19 25.04
C VAL A 79 -29.76 -16.07 23.64
N ARG A 80 -30.28 -16.84 22.70
CA ARG A 80 -29.83 -16.76 21.31
C ARG A 80 -30.22 -15.41 20.69
N LEU A 81 -29.43 -14.95 19.73
CA LEU A 81 -29.82 -13.86 18.84
C LEU A 81 -31.14 -14.16 18.11
N SER A 82 -31.95 -13.12 17.91
CA SER A 82 -33.16 -13.20 17.09
C SER A 82 -32.81 -13.37 15.61
N THR A 83 -33.78 -13.78 14.81
CA THR A 83 -33.63 -13.90 13.35
C THR A 83 -33.14 -12.60 12.73
N ASP A 84 -33.67 -11.45 13.16
CA ASP A 84 -33.25 -10.14 12.64
C ASP A 84 -31.82 -9.78 13.04
N GLU A 85 -31.40 -10.15 14.27
CA GLU A 85 -30.03 -9.94 14.73
C GLU A 85 -29.04 -10.81 13.94
N ILE A 86 -29.38 -12.08 13.66
CA ILE A 86 -28.57 -12.98 12.84
C ILE A 86 -28.44 -12.44 11.41
N ILE A 87 -29.55 -12.00 10.80
CA ILE A 87 -29.56 -11.37 9.47
C ILE A 87 -28.69 -10.11 9.47
N ALA A 88 -28.76 -9.27 10.50
CA ALA A 88 -27.93 -8.07 10.60
C ALA A 88 -26.42 -8.41 10.66
N LYS A 89 -26.03 -9.48 11.36
CA LYS A 89 -24.64 -9.96 11.35
C LYS A 89 -24.20 -10.47 9.98
N ALA A 90 -25.06 -11.22 9.29
CA ALA A 90 -24.79 -11.68 7.93
C ALA A 90 -24.62 -10.50 6.95
N LYS A 91 -25.48 -9.47 7.05
CA LYS A 91 -25.36 -8.22 6.26
C LYS A 91 -24.04 -7.51 6.49
N ASP A 92 -23.65 -7.33 7.76
CA ASP A 92 -22.39 -6.68 8.12
C ASP A 92 -21.18 -7.42 7.53
N PHE A 93 -21.18 -8.75 7.62
CA PHE A 93 -20.16 -9.59 7.00
C PHE A 93 -20.13 -9.42 5.47
N VAL A 94 -21.28 -9.54 4.80
CA VAL A 94 -21.38 -9.41 3.33
C VAL A 94 -20.88 -8.05 2.86
N SER A 95 -21.25 -6.98 3.57
CA SER A 95 -20.79 -5.62 3.29
C SER A 95 -19.26 -5.49 3.40
N LYS A 96 -18.68 -5.88 4.54
CA LYS A 96 -17.23 -5.79 4.78
C LYS A 96 -16.42 -6.69 3.84
N TYR A 97 -16.96 -7.87 3.52
CA TYR A 97 -16.39 -8.76 2.51
C TYR A 97 -16.36 -8.08 1.14
N ASN A 98 -17.49 -7.51 0.69
CA ASN A 98 -17.60 -6.84 -0.60
C ASN A 98 -16.70 -5.62 -0.70
N ASP A 99 -16.59 -4.82 0.35
CA ASP A 99 -15.69 -3.67 0.42
C ASP A 99 -14.22 -4.09 0.32
N THR A 100 -13.87 -5.20 0.98
CA THR A 100 -12.52 -5.78 0.92
C THR A 100 -12.19 -6.29 -0.49
N ILE A 101 -13.10 -7.06 -1.10
CA ILE A 101 -12.97 -7.55 -2.48
C ILE A 101 -12.82 -6.40 -3.48
N SER A 102 -13.64 -5.35 -3.34
CA SER A 102 -13.60 -4.17 -4.21
C SER A 102 -12.26 -3.44 -4.07
N SER A 103 -11.80 -3.25 -2.84
CA SER A 103 -10.52 -2.59 -2.56
C SER A 103 -9.35 -3.38 -3.15
N ILE A 104 -9.30 -4.70 -2.94
CA ILE A 104 -8.24 -5.56 -3.50
C ILE A 104 -8.29 -5.53 -5.03
N SER A 105 -9.45 -5.74 -5.62
CA SER A 105 -9.61 -5.83 -7.08
C SER A 105 -9.26 -4.50 -7.75
N GLY A 106 -9.68 -3.37 -7.16
CA GLY A 106 -9.29 -2.04 -7.61
C GLY A 106 -7.77 -1.86 -7.62
N ALA A 107 -7.10 -2.14 -6.50
CA ALA A 107 -5.64 -2.02 -6.40
C ALA A 107 -4.88 -2.95 -7.38
N LEU A 108 -5.40 -4.16 -7.62
CA LEU A 108 -4.78 -5.13 -8.52
C LEU A 108 -4.95 -4.80 -10.00
N THR A 109 -6.00 -4.06 -10.37
CA THR A 109 -6.37 -3.77 -11.77
C THR A 109 -6.14 -2.33 -12.20
N GLU A 110 -5.91 -1.42 -11.25
CA GLU A 110 -5.65 -0.01 -11.51
C GLU A 110 -4.50 0.17 -12.51
N LYS A 111 -4.73 1.01 -13.53
CA LYS A 111 -3.74 1.28 -14.56
C LYS A 111 -2.61 2.13 -13.99
N VAL A 112 -1.38 1.69 -14.24
CA VAL A 112 -0.17 2.42 -13.84
C VAL A 112 -0.01 3.65 -14.73
N ASN A 113 -0.03 4.83 -14.13
CA ASN A 113 0.28 6.07 -14.84
C ASN A 113 1.80 6.30 -14.91
N ARG A 114 2.45 5.67 -15.90
CA ARG A 114 3.92 5.69 -16.06
C ARG A 114 4.55 7.07 -16.27
N GLY A 115 3.75 8.06 -16.69
CA GLY A 115 4.20 9.45 -16.89
C GLY A 115 4.39 10.24 -15.60
N PHE A 116 3.96 9.71 -14.45
CA PHE A 116 4.03 10.39 -13.16
C PHE A 116 5.00 9.66 -12.26
N GLN A 117 6.08 10.35 -11.88
CA GLN A 117 7.05 9.89 -10.89
C GLN A 117 6.90 10.72 -9.61
N PRO A 118 7.36 10.23 -8.45
CA PRO A 118 7.39 11.05 -7.24
C PRO A 118 8.16 12.35 -7.50
N LEU A 119 7.63 13.47 -7.02
CA LEU A 119 8.26 14.77 -7.20
C LEU A 119 9.52 14.88 -6.33
N THR A 120 10.57 15.49 -6.86
CA THR A 120 11.74 15.88 -6.05
C THR A 120 11.40 17.04 -5.12
N SER A 121 12.24 17.30 -4.12
CA SER A 121 12.05 18.44 -3.21
C SER A 121 11.99 19.77 -3.96
N GLU A 122 12.81 19.93 -5.01
CA GLU A 122 12.80 21.14 -5.86
C GLU A 122 11.52 21.26 -6.68
N GLU A 123 11.03 20.15 -7.25
CA GLU A 123 9.77 20.15 -8.02
C GLU A 123 8.57 20.44 -7.10
N LYS A 124 8.56 19.91 -5.88
CA LYS A 124 7.52 20.22 -4.88
C LYS A 124 7.54 21.70 -4.50
N ALA A 125 8.71 22.30 -4.32
CA ALA A 125 8.83 23.72 -3.98
C ALA A 125 8.33 24.67 -5.09
N ALA A 126 8.30 24.20 -6.34
CA ALA A 126 7.84 24.97 -7.49
C ALA A 126 6.33 24.83 -7.80
N LEU A 127 5.62 23.94 -7.10
CA LEU A 127 4.21 23.62 -7.38
C LEU A 127 3.29 24.04 -6.22
N SER A 128 2.00 24.24 -6.55
CA SER A 128 0.97 24.47 -5.53
C SER A 128 0.63 23.17 -4.79
N GLU A 129 0.10 23.26 -3.57
CA GLU A 129 -0.31 22.08 -2.79
C GLU A 129 -1.34 21.21 -3.52
N THR A 130 -2.29 21.84 -4.23
CA THR A 130 -3.30 21.14 -5.02
C THR A 130 -2.68 20.37 -6.18
N ASP A 131 -1.70 20.97 -6.87
CA ASP A 131 -0.99 20.32 -7.97
C ASP A 131 -0.15 19.16 -7.48
N ILE A 132 0.54 19.32 -6.34
CA ILE A 132 1.30 18.24 -5.68
C ILE A 132 0.36 17.08 -5.37
N LYS A 133 -0.78 17.34 -4.74
CA LYS A 133 -1.75 16.29 -4.39
C LYS A 133 -2.29 15.56 -5.62
N ASN A 134 -2.65 16.29 -6.66
CA ASN A 134 -3.13 15.70 -7.91
C ASN A 134 -2.04 14.87 -8.61
N TRP A 135 -0.81 15.36 -8.58
CA TRP A 135 0.35 14.66 -9.12
C TRP A 135 0.65 13.37 -8.36
N GLU A 136 0.73 13.45 -7.03
CA GLU A 136 0.98 12.28 -6.18
C GLU A 136 -0.14 11.25 -6.30
N THR A 137 -1.40 11.67 -6.44
CA THR A 137 -2.52 10.74 -6.71
C THR A 137 -2.29 9.95 -7.99
N LYS A 138 -1.87 10.62 -9.07
CA LYS A 138 -1.53 9.94 -10.34
C LYS A 138 -0.28 9.09 -10.19
N ALA A 139 0.73 9.53 -9.46
CA ALA A 139 1.97 8.78 -9.23
C ALA A 139 1.75 7.51 -8.36
N LYS A 140 0.78 7.54 -7.44
CA LYS A 140 0.38 6.38 -6.61
C LYS A 140 -0.49 5.37 -7.36
N SER A 141 -1.08 5.73 -8.50
CA SER A 141 -1.97 4.83 -9.25
C SER A 141 -1.29 3.54 -9.71
N GLY A 142 -1.95 2.40 -9.49
CA GLY A 142 -1.47 1.09 -9.92
C GLY A 142 -0.20 0.62 -9.19
N ILE A 143 0.14 1.23 -8.05
CA ILE A 143 1.36 0.90 -7.30
C ILE A 143 1.37 -0.54 -6.75
N LEU A 144 0.18 -1.10 -6.51
CA LEU A 144 -0.07 -2.49 -6.10
C LEU A 144 -0.65 -3.35 -7.23
N ARG A 145 -0.59 -2.88 -8.49
CA ARG A 145 -1.05 -3.66 -9.63
C ARG A 145 -0.34 -5.00 -9.66
N ASN A 146 -1.10 -6.08 -9.84
CA ASN A 146 -0.59 -7.45 -9.88
C ASN A 146 0.14 -7.92 -8.60
N ASP A 147 -0.06 -7.28 -7.45
CA ASP A 147 0.59 -7.68 -6.19
C ASP A 147 0.20 -9.11 -5.75
N ASP A 148 1.21 -9.93 -5.43
CA ASP A 148 1.00 -11.34 -5.12
C ASP A 148 0.35 -11.59 -3.75
N ALA A 149 0.61 -10.73 -2.76
CA ALA A 149 -0.01 -10.87 -1.44
C ALA A 149 -1.51 -10.58 -1.53
N LEU A 150 -1.88 -9.51 -2.26
CA LEU A 150 -3.27 -9.17 -2.53
C LEU A 150 -3.97 -10.21 -3.42
N LYS A 151 -3.31 -10.75 -4.45
CA LYS A 151 -3.86 -11.85 -5.26
C LYS A 151 -4.15 -13.09 -4.40
N SER A 152 -3.24 -13.44 -3.51
CA SER A 152 -3.40 -14.59 -2.61
C SER A 152 -4.57 -14.36 -1.64
N ALA A 153 -4.67 -13.16 -1.06
CA ALA A 153 -5.79 -12.78 -0.21
C ALA A 153 -7.14 -12.83 -0.95
N LEU A 154 -7.18 -12.31 -2.19
CA LEU A 154 -8.36 -12.37 -3.04
C LEU A 154 -8.77 -13.83 -3.32
N SER A 155 -7.81 -14.69 -3.67
CA SER A 155 -8.08 -16.11 -3.92
C SER A 155 -8.61 -16.83 -2.67
N ALA A 156 -8.04 -16.55 -1.50
CA ALA A 156 -8.50 -17.14 -0.24
C ALA A 156 -9.93 -16.73 0.09
N LEU A 157 -10.28 -15.45 -0.12
CA LEU A 157 -11.64 -14.96 0.07
C LEU A 157 -12.63 -15.59 -0.91
N LYS A 158 -12.28 -15.70 -2.19
CA LYS A 158 -13.12 -16.37 -3.19
C LYS A 158 -13.41 -17.83 -2.84
N GLY A 159 -12.43 -18.52 -2.24
CA GLY A 159 -12.61 -19.90 -1.79
C GLY A 159 -13.70 -20.08 -0.73
N LEU A 160 -14.10 -19.01 -0.01
CA LEU A 160 -15.17 -19.07 0.99
C LEU A 160 -16.54 -19.27 0.35
N THR A 161 -16.77 -18.75 -0.86
CA THR A 161 -18.11 -18.74 -1.47
C THR A 161 -18.50 -20.09 -2.03
N SER A 162 -17.53 -20.94 -2.35
CA SER A 162 -17.73 -22.32 -2.82
C SER A 162 -17.36 -23.35 -1.74
N ALA A 163 -17.17 -22.93 -0.50
CA ALA A 163 -16.81 -23.82 0.59
C ALA A 163 -18.01 -24.64 1.03
N VAL A 164 -17.85 -25.96 1.03
CA VAL A 164 -18.75 -26.91 1.69
C VAL A 164 -18.21 -27.16 3.09
N VAL A 165 -19.08 -27.07 4.10
CA VAL A 165 -18.73 -27.34 5.50
C VAL A 165 -19.13 -28.77 5.87
N SER A 166 -18.16 -29.61 6.20
CA SER A 166 -18.42 -30.98 6.62
C SER A 166 -18.83 -31.04 8.09
N GLY A 167 -19.72 -31.98 8.44
CA GLY A 167 -20.15 -32.20 9.82
C GLY A 167 -21.26 -31.24 10.30
N VAL A 168 -21.88 -30.51 9.38
CA VAL A 168 -23.12 -29.75 9.62
C VAL A 168 -24.29 -30.40 8.86
N ASP A 169 -25.49 -29.84 9.02
CA ASP A 169 -26.68 -30.28 8.31
C ASP A 169 -26.46 -30.18 6.78
N PRO A 170 -26.61 -31.27 6.01
CA PRO A 170 -26.44 -31.26 4.55
C PRO A 170 -27.43 -30.36 3.79
N GLU A 171 -28.51 -29.92 4.42
CA GLU A 171 -29.42 -28.93 3.83
C GLU A 171 -28.88 -27.49 3.92
N PHE A 172 -27.89 -27.25 4.79
CA PHE A 172 -27.32 -25.94 5.09
C PHE A 172 -25.79 -26.01 5.25
N ASP A 173 -25.09 -26.67 4.33
CA ASP A 173 -23.64 -26.85 4.36
C ASP A 173 -22.87 -25.88 3.44
N THR A 174 -23.60 -25.09 2.65
CA THR A 174 -23.05 -24.00 1.82
C THR A 174 -23.70 -22.64 2.05
N LEU A 175 -22.98 -21.56 1.72
CA LEU A 175 -23.53 -20.20 1.74
C LEU A 175 -24.70 -20.03 0.76
N GLY A 176 -24.68 -20.74 -0.37
CA GLY A 176 -25.71 -20.63 -1.40
C GLY A 176 -27.09 -21.09 -0.94
N GLU A 177 -27.13 -22.13 -0.11
CA GLU A 177 -28.38 -22.70 0.44
C GLU A 177 -29.09 -21.74 1.38
N ILE A 178 -28.35 -20.91 2.10
CA ILE A 178 -28.90 -19.88 3.00
C ILE A 178 -29.11 -18.52 2.31
N GLY A 179 -29.03 -18.46 0.98
CA GLY A 179 -29.28 -17.24 0.21
C GLY A 179 -28.08 -16.28 0.11
N ILE A 180 -26.87 -16.70 0.48
CA ILE A 180 -25.64 -15.92 0.27
C ILE A 180 -24.91 -16.46 -0.95
N THR A 181 -25.06 -15.77 -2.08
CA THR A 181 -24.58 -16.26 -3.38
C THR A 181 -23.58 -15.31 -4.02
N THR A 182 -22.85 -15.79 -5.03
CA THR A 182 -22.12 -14.92 -5.96
C THR A 182 -22.91 -14.80 -7.25
N PRO A 183 -22.84 -13.66 -7.98
CA PRO A 183 -23.51 -13.55 -9.26
C PRO A 183 -23.05 -14.64 -10.22
N LYS A 184 -24.00 -15.17 -11.00
CA LYS A 184 -23.71 -16.15 -12.06
C LYS A 184 -22.65 -15.58 -12.99
N TYR A 185 -21.62 -16.36 -13.29
CA TYR A 185 -20.49 -15.92 -14.12
C TYR A 185 -20.96 -15.14 -15.36
N ILE A 186 -20.62 -13.86 -15.40
CA ILE A 186 -20.92 -13.00 -16.54
C ILE A 186 -19.67 -12.93 -17.42
N VAL A 187 -19.75 -13.49 -18.63
CA VAL A 187 -18.69 -13.39 -19.64
C VAL A 187 -18.43 -11.91 -19.93
N GLY A 188 -17.19 -11.46 -19.77
CA GLY A 188 -16.79 -10.07 -19.99
C GLY A 188 -16.98 -9.11 -18.82
N ALA A 189 -17.58 -9.54 -17.70
CA ALA A 189 -17.59 -8.76 -16.47
C ALA A 189 -16.21 -8.81 -15.78
N SER A 190 -15.89 -7.76 -15.02
CA SER A 190 -14.65 -7.73 -14.24
C SER A 190 -14.63 -8.89 -13.24
N SER A 191 -13.43 -9.42 -12.95
CA SER A 191 -13.22 -10.44 -11.91
C SER A 191 -13.75 -9.98 -10.55
N GLU A 192 -13.85 -8.67 -10.34
CA GLU A 192 -14.45 -8.04 -9.16
C GLU A 192 -15.95 -8.33 -9.05
N THR A 193 -16.73 -8.11 -10.12
CA THR A 193 -18.18 -8.32 -10.11
C THR A 193 -18.55 -9.77 -9.78
N ASN A 194 -17.79 -10.72 -10.33
CA ASN A 194 -18.04 -12.15 -10.11
C ASN A 194 -17.64 -12.67 -8.71
N SER A 195 -17.03 -11.83 -7.86
CA SER A 195 -16.50 -12.25 -6.56
C SER A 195 -17.18 -11.61 -5.36
N LYS A 196 -18.15 -10.71 -5.60
CA LYS A 196 -18.96 -10.08 -4.56
C LYS A 196 -20.08 -11.02 -4.14
N LEU A 197 -20.38 -10.99 -2.84
CA LEU A 197 -21.52 -11.67 -2.26
C LEU A 197 -22.80 -10.86 -2.48
N ILE A 198 -23.87 -11.57 -2.77
CA ILE A 198 -25.24 -11.10 -2.86
C ILE A 198 -26.03 -11.83 -1.78
N LEU A 199 -26.73 -11.08 -0.94
CA LEU A 199 -27.57 -11.62 0.12
C LEU A 199 -29.04 -11.55 -0.29
N ASP A 200 -29.68 -12.71 -0.36
CA ASP A 200 -31.14 -12.86 -0.37
C ASP A 200 -31.64 -12.96 1.08
N GLU A 201 -32.14 -11.84 1.60
CA GLU A 201 -32.59 -11.76 3.00
C GLU A 201 -33.79 -12.66 3.30
N ASN A 202 -34.66 -12.89 2.31
CA ASN A 202 -35.86 -13.70 2.49
C ASN A 202 -35.46 -15.16 2.62
N LYS A 203 -34.58 -15.65 1.73
CA LYS A 203 -34.04 -17.02 1.85
C LYS A 203 -33.25 -17.23 3.14
N LEU A 204 -32.44 -16.25 3.53
CA LEU A 204 -31.72 -16.34 4.80
C LEU A 204 -32.68 -16.41 5.98
N ARG A 205 -33.75 -15.60 5.97
CA ARG A 205 -34.79 -15.64 6.99
C ARG A 205 -35.48 -16.99 7.04
N GLU A 206 -35.93 -17.52 5.91
CA GLU A 206 -36.56 -18.84 5.80
C GLU A 206 -35.65 -19.95 6.32
N ALA A 207 -34.35 -19.91 5.98
CA ALA A 207 -33.36 -20.87 6.49
C ALA A 207 -33.20 -20.79 8.01
N ILE A 208 -33.12 -19.58 8.58
CA ILE A 208 -33.02 -19.37 10.03
C ILE A 208 -34.29 -19.81 10.76
N GLU A 209 -35.46 -19.55 10.18
CA GLU A 209 -36.74 -19.96 10.77
C GLU A 209 -36.92 -21.48 10.73
N LYS A 210 -36.42 -22.15 9.68
CA LYS A 210 -36.47 -23.60 9.53
C LYS A 210 -35.51 -24.32 10.47
N ASN A 211 -34.22 -23.98 10.45
CA ASN A 211 -33.22 -24.60 11.32
C ASN A 211 -32.12 -23.60 11.71
N PRO A 212 -32.32 -22.81 12.77
CA PRO A 212 -31.37 -21.78 13.18
C PRO A 212 -30.05 -22.37 13.69
N GLU A 213 -30.06 -23.57 14.27
CA GLU A 213 -28.83 -24.22 14.75
C GLU A 213 -27.95 -24.69 13.59
N ALA A 214 -28.56 -25.20 12.51
CA ALA A 214 -27.84 -25.56 11.29
C ALA A 214 -27.19 -24.34 10.64
N VAL A 215 -27.94 -23.23 10.49
CA VAL A 215 -27.41 -21.98 9.94
C VAL A 215 -26.25 -21.45 10.79
N ILE A 216 -26.37 -21.45 12.12
CA ILE A 216 -25.28 -21.03 13.00
C ILE A 216 -24.08 -21.96 12.86
N SER A 217 -24.30 -23.26 12.75
CA SER A 217 -23.22 -24.25 12.61
C SER A 217 -22.44 -24.08 11.30
N LEU A 218 -23.10 -23.76 10.19
CA LEU A 218 -22.45 -23.40 8.92
C LEU A 218 -21.39 -22.31 9.11
N PHE A 219 -21.71 -21.27 9.89
CA PHE A 219 -20.77 -20.18 10.15
C PHE A 219 -19.73 -20.52 11.22
N SER A 220 -20.12 -21.22 12.29
CA SER A 220 -19.36 -21.31 13.54
C SER A 220 -18.72 -22.68 13.84
N ALA A 221 -18.87 -23.66 12.96
CA ALA A 221 -18.29 -24.99 13.16
C ALA A 221 -16.77 -24.92 13.45
N GLN A 222 -16.33 -25.68 14.45
CA GLN A 222 -14.94 -25.73 14.95
C GLN A 222 -14.28 -27.07 14.63
N GLY A 223 -14.47 -27.59 13.41
CA GLY A 223 -13.78 -28.80 12.97
C GLY A 223 -12.27 -28.61 12.95
N THR A 224 -11.53 -29.69 13.24
CA THR A 224 -10.06 -29.72 13.18
C THR A 224 -9.54 -29.69 11.75
N ASP A 225 -10.29 -30.29 10.82
CA ASP A 225 -9.95 -30.34 9.40
C ASP A 225 -10.42 -29.08 8.65
N PRO A 226 -9.73 -28.68 7.56
CA PRO A 226 -10.11 -27.51 6.77
C PRO A 226 -11.58 -27.53 6.31
N GLN A 227 -12.11 -28.71 6.00
CA GLN A 227 -13.50 -28.89 5.56
C GLN A 227 -14.51 -28.84 6.71
N GLY A 228 -14.12 -29.22 7.93
CA GLY A 228 -14.98 -29.13 9.13
C GLY A 228 -15.03 -27.73 9.77
N LYS A 229 -14.20 -26.79 9.29
CA LYS A 229 -14.24 -25.40 9.75
C LYS A 229 -15.42 -24.67 9.12
N GLY A 230 -16.19 -23.97 9.95
CA GLY A 230 -17.25 -23.08 9.51
C GLY A 230 -16.74 -21.88 8.72
N ILE A 231 -17.63 -21.22 7.99
CA ILE A 231 -17.28 -20.12 7.08
C ILE A 231 -16.54 -19.00 7.78
N PHE A 232 -16.93 -18.62 8.99
CA PHE A 232 -16.29 -17.53 9.72
C PHE A 232 -14.92 -17.90 10.28
N GLN A 233 -14.69 -19.16 10.64
CA GLN A 233 -13.35 -19.64 10.97
C GLN A 233 -12.43 -19.58 9.75
N ARG A 234 -12.92 -19.99 8.56
CA ARG A 234 -12.15 -19.90 7.31
C ARG A 234 -11.86 -18.46 6.91
N ALA A 235 -12.84 -17.56 7.04
CA ALA A 235 -12.68 -16.14 6.78
C ALA A 235 -11.62 -15.52 7.72
N TYR A 236 -11.67 -15.86 9.00
CA TYR A 236 -10.69 -15.44 10.00
C TYR A 236 -9.27 -15.90 9.64
N ASP A 237 -9.10 -17.18 9.30
CA ASP A 237 -7.81 -17.76 8.89
C ASP A 237 -7.28 -17.11 7.60
N ALA A 238 -8.15 -16.85 6.62
CA ALA A 238 -7.81 -16.15 5.38
C ALA A 238 -7.31 -14.73 5.65
N MET A 239 -7.99 -13.98 6.53
CA MET A 239 -7.57 -12.62 6.89
C MET A 239 -6.27 -12.59 7.68
N ASN A 240 -6.04 -13.53 8.60
CA ASN A 240 -4.74 -13.66 9.27
C ASN A 240 -3.61 -13.91 8.28
N THR A 241 -3.83 -14.80 7.32
CA THR A 241 -2.86 -15.11 6.27
C THR A 241 -2.58 -13.89 5.39
N ALA A 242 -3.63 -13.13 5.04
CA ALA A 242 -3.51 -11.89 4.28
C ALA A 242 -2.70 -10.83 5.03
N VAL A 243 -3.02 -10.58 6.31
CA VAL A 243 -2.28 -9.65 7.18
C VAL A 243 -0.83 -10.06 7.31
N ALA A 244 -0.55 -11.34 7.55
CA ALA A 244 0.82 -11.84 7.66
C ALA A 244 1.61 -11.67 6.35
N SER A 245 0.97 -11.93 5.21
CA SER A 245 1.58 -11.81 3.88
C SER A 245 1.94 -10.37 3.55
N VAL A 246 1.03 -9.43 3.82
CA VAL A 246 1.24 -8.00 3.61
C VAL A 246 2.28 -7.44 4.60
N THR A 247 2.22 -7.84 5.87
CA THR A 247 3.22 -7.47 6.88
C THR A 247 4.62 -7.94 6.47
N ARG A 248 4.73 -9.15 5.90
CA ARG A 248 6.01 -9.65 5.36
C ARG A 248 6.54 -8.81 4.20
N LYS A 249 5.68 -8.23 3.35
CA LYS A 249 6.10 -7.30 2.30
C LYS A 249 6.68 -6.01 2.90
N ILE A 250 6.10 -5.50 3.98
CA ILE A 250 6.56 -4.29 4.67
C ILE A 250 7.87 -4.56 5.43
N SER A 251 7.83 -5.47 6.41
CA SER A 251 8.88 -5.64 7.41
C SER A 251 9.90 -6.72 7.03
N GLY A 252 9.55 -7.63 6.13
CA GLY A 252 10.30 -8.84 5.88
C GLY A 252 9.79 -10.00 6.73
N GLY A 253 10.33 -11.20 6.50
CA GLY A 253 9.91 -12.42 7.22
C GLY A 253 11.05 -13.26 7.76
N ASN A 254 12.13 -13.39 6.99
CA ASN A 254 13.36 -14.11 7.33
C ASN A 254 14.55 -13.36 6.71
N VAL A 255 15.78 -13.74 7.03
CA VAL A 255 17.03 -13.13 6.50
C VAL A 255 17.07 -13.05 4.96
N THR A 256 16.38 -13.95 4.26
CA THR A 256 16.29 -13.97 2.79
C THR A 256 15.16 -13.12 2.21
N SER A 257 14.17 -12.74 3.03
CA SER A 257 12.98 -11.97 2.62
C SER A 257 13.06 -10.55 3.17
N MET A 258 13.88 -9.71 2.53
CA MET A 258 14.05 -8.32 2.99
C MET A 258 12.86 -7.45 2.58
N GLY A 259 12.09 -6.99 3.56
CA GLY A 259 10.93 -6.14 3.37
C GLY A 259 11.27 -4.75 2.82
N LEU A 260 10.22 -3.99 2.49
CA LEU A 260 10.35 -2.60 2.01
C LEU A 260 11.13 -1.71 2.99
N ILE A 261 10.93 -1.86 4.31
CA ILE A 261 11.64 -1.05 5.32
C ILE A 261 13.15 -1.20 5.18
N TYR A 262 13.64 -2.43 5.05
CA TYR A 262 15.07 -2.66 4.87
C TYR A 262 15.59 -2.09 3.53
N GLN A 263 14.81 -2.19 2.46
CA GLN A 263 15.19 -1.63 1.16
C GLN A 263 15.28 -0.10 1.22
N MET A 264 14.38 0.55 1.96
CA MET A 264 14.42 2.00 2.20
C MET A 264 15.66 2.39 3.01
N ASN A 265 15.98 1.67 4.09
CA ASN A 265 17.20 1.93 4.87
C ASN A 265 18.47 1.78 4.01
N LYS A 266 18.51 0.80 3.09
CA LYS A 266 19.62 0.68 2.12
C LYS A 266 19.72 1.87 1.17
N ILE A 267 18.57 2.42 0.76
CA ILE A 267 18.54 3.62 -0.07
C ILE A 267 19.03 4.83 0.74
N ASP A 268 18.63 4.96 2.00
CA ASP A 268 19.07 6.05 2.89
C ASP A 268 20.58 6.08 3.04
N ASN A 269 21.21 4.95 3.38
CA ASN A 269 22.67 4.85 3.47
C ASN A 269 23.36 5.23 2.14
N LYS A 270 22.75 4.87 1.00
CA LYS A 270 23.29 5.21 -0.33
C LYS A 270 23.13 6.69 -0.66
N VAL A 271 22.02 7.30 -0.23
CA VAL A 271 21.76 8.74 -0.37
C VAL A 271 22.77 9.53 0.47
N GLU A 272 22.99 9.13 1.72
CA GLU A 272 23.98 9.72 2.61
C GLU A 272 25.38 9.71 1.98
N PHE A 273 25.86 8.53 1.58
CA PHE A 273 27.16 8.39 0.91
C PHE A 273 27.28 9.26 -0.35
N LYS A 274 26.22 9.34 -1.17
CA LYS A 274 26.23 10.18 -2.36
C LYS A 274 26.23 11.67 -2.04
N ASN A 275 25.53 12.08 -1.00
CA ASN A 275 25.53 13.48 -0.56
C ASN A 275 26.93 13.91 -0.10
N GLU A 276 27.67 13.04 0.61
CA GLU A 276 29.07 13.32 0.93
C GLU A 276 29.94 13.50 -0.32
N GLN A 277 29.74 12.65 -1.34
CA GLN A 277 30.45 12.79 -2.61
C GLN A 277 30.09 14.09 -3.33
N LEU A 278 28.83 14.51 -3.27
CA LEU A 278 28.36 15.77 -3.85
C LEU A 278 29.00 16.97 -3.17
N ASN A 279 29.08 16.98 -1.84
CA ASN A 279 29.75 18.05 -1.11
C ASN A 279 31.23 18.17 -1.52
N LYS A 280 31.93 17.04 -1.63
CA LYS A 280 33.33 17.02 -2.12
C LYS A 280 33.47 17.51 -3.57
N ARG A 281 32.48 17.26 -4.43
CA ARG A 281 32.46 17.78 -5.81
C ARG A 281 32.21 19.28 -5.83
N GLU A 282 31.26 19.75 -5.04
CA GLU A 282 30.96 21.17 -4.88
C GLU A 282 32.20 21.95 -4.43
N ASP A 283 32.89 21.48 -3.38
CA ASP A 283 34.15 22.07 -2.91
C ASP A 283 35.22 22.11 -4.01
N ARG A 284 35.33 21.03 -4.81
CA ARG A 284 36.25 20.98 -5.95
C ARG A 284 35.89 22.01 -7.03
N TYR A 285 34.60 22.19 -7.34
CA TYR A 285 34.18 23.21 -8.29
C TYR A 285 34.54 24.60 -7.79
N TYR A 286 34.27 24.93 -6.52
CA TYR A 286 34.70 26.19 -5.93
C TYR A 286 36.21 26.41 -6.04
N GLN A 287 37.02 25.38 -5.76
CA GLN A 287 38.48 25.45 -5.90
C GLN A 287 38.91 25.69 -7.36
N MET A 288 38.27 25.03 -8.32
CA MET A 288 38.55 25.23 -9.75
C MET A 288 38.21 26.64 -10.20
N PHE A 289 37.03 27.17 -9.83
CA PHE A 289 36.64 28.54 -10.17
C PHE A 289 37.55 29.58 -9.51
N ALA A 290 37.93 29.39 -8.24
CA ALA A 290 38.87 30.29 -7.57
C ALA A 290 40.25 30.31 -8.26
N ALA A 291 40.75 29.15 -8.69
CA ALA A 291 41.99 29.06 -9.46
C ALA A 291 41.89 29.74 -10.84
N MET A 292 40.74 29.59 -11.51
CA MET A 292 40.46 30.27 -12.78
C MET A 292 40.39 31.79 -12.61
N GLU A 293 39.71 32.30 -11.58
CA GLU A 293 39.65 33.74 -11.30
C GLU A 293 41.03 34.32 -11.02
N LYS A 294 41.87 33.59 -10.27
CA LYS A 294 43.27 33.98 -10.04
C LYS A 294 44.05 34.05 -11.36
N ALA A 295 43.90 33.05 -12.23
CA ALA A 295 44.57 33.04 -13.53
C ALA A 295 44.09 34.18 -14.45
N ILE A 296 42.79 34.46 -14.48
CA ILE A 296 42.20 35.59 -15.24
C ILE A 296 42.73 36.93 -14.70
N SER A 297 42.74 37.10 -13.38
CA SER A 297 43.28 38.30 -12.74
C SER A 297 44.75 38.54 -13.11
N GLN A 298 45.57 37.48 -13.06
CA GLN A 298 46.98 37.53 -13.47
C GLN A 298 47.14 37.85 -14.96
N SER A 299 46.32 37.23 -15.82
CA SER A 299 46.32 37.49 -17.27
C SER A 299 45.91 38.94 -17.59
N ASN A 300 44.91 39.49 -16.91
CA ASN A 300 44.48 40.88 -17.09
C ASN A 300 45.56 41.87 -16.65
N ALA A 301 46.26 41.58 -15.55
CA ALA A 301 47.40 42.37 -15.10
C ALA A 301 48.56 42.33 -16.10
N GLN A 302 48.87 41.14 -16.64
CA GLN A 302 49.91 40.97 -17.67
C GLN A 302 49.54 41.70 -18.98
N SER A 303 48.29 41.59 -19.42
CA SER A 303 47.82 42.29 -20.62
C SER A 303 47.90 43.81 -20.44
N SER A 304 47.54 44.33 -19.26
CA SER A 304 47.61 45.76 -18.97
C SER A 304 49.06 46.26 -18.98
N TRP A 305 49.98 45.48 -18.43
CA TRP A 305 51.42 45.75 -18.46
C TRP A 305 51.96 45.75 -19.90
N LEU A 306 51.61 44.75 -20.71
CA LEU A 306 52.00 44.69 -22.12
C LEU A 306 51.45 45.89 -22.91
N SER A 307 50.17 46.23 -22.72
CA SER A 307 49.57 47.39 -23.40
C SER A 307 50.24 48.71 -23.03
N GLN A 308 50.78 48.87 -21.82
CA GLN A 308 51.56 50.06 -21.42
C GLN A 308 52.98 50.06 -22.00
N GLN A 309 53.54 48.90 -22.30
CA GLN A 309 54.89 48.76 -22.86
C GLN A 309 54.93 48.95 -24.38
N PHE A 310 53.80 48.72 -25.06
CA PHE A 310 53.64 48.80 -26.51
C PHE A 310 52.79 49.97 -27.00
N ALA A 311 52.36 50.86 -26.09
CA ALA A 311 51.75 52.17 -26.41
C ALA A 311 52.81 53.28 -26.35
#